data_AF-A0A562BZ19-F1
#
_entry.id   AF-A0A562BZ19-F1
#
_cell.length_a   1.000
_cell.length_b   1.000
_cell.length_c   1.000
_cell.angle_alpha   90.00
_cell.angle_beta   90.00
_cell.angle_gamma   90.00
#
_symmetry.space_group_name_H-M   'P 1'
#
loop_
_entity.id
_entity.type
_entity.pdbx_description
1 polymer ?
#
loop_
_entity_poly.entity_id
_entity_poly.type
_entity_poly.pdbx_seq_one_letter_code
_entity_poly.pdbx_strand_id
1 'polypeptide(L)'
;MRAGHGRVLGWVLALAAIALFASLGRWQLGRMEQKQAMLDGVERTLAARHALPLSAAGDPARARDFDWAAGDGAFADAPAVLLDNQQRDGRPGVRAYRLFAPAQGAPLLVELGW
;
A
#
# COMPACT_ATOMS: atom_id res chain seq x y z
N MET A 1 22.65 11.75 -51.79
CA MET A 1 22.98 11.05 -50.51
C MET A 1 21.95 11.27 -49.38
N ARG A 2 20.66 11.53 -49.67
CA ARG A 2 19.62 11.80 -48.65
C ARG A 2 18.97 10.54 -48.01
N ALA A 3 19.11 9.36 -48.63
CA ALA A 3 18.44 8.12 -48.19
C ALA A 3 19.16 7.34 -47.06
N GLY A 4 20.38 7.73 -46.67
CA GLY A 4 21.13 7.07 -45.58
C GLY A 4 20.75 7.59 -44.19
N HIS A 5 20.65 8.91 -44.06
CA HIS A 5 20.43 9.59 -42.77
C HIS A 5 19.05 9.28 -42.16
N GLY A 6 18.00 9.17 -42.99
CA GLY A 6 16.66 8.82 -42.51
C GLY A 6 16.56 7.38 -41.96
N ARG A 7 17.31 6.43 -42.56
CA ARG A 7 17.36 5.05 -42.08
C ARG A 7 18.11 4.93 -40.76
N VAL A 8 19.25 5.63 -40.63
CA VAL A 8 20.01 5.68 -39.38
C VAL A 8 19.17 6.30 -38.27
N LEU A 9 18.47 7.40 -38.54
CA LEU A 9 17.57 8.03 -37.57
C LEU A 9 16.44 7.08 -37.13
N GLY A 10 15.84 6.35 -38.06
CA GLY A 10 14.81 5.35 -37.74
C GLY A 10 15.32 4.23 -36.84
N TRP A 11 16.52 3.70 -37.10
CA TRP A 11 17.15 2.68 -36.25
C TRP A 11 17.51 3.21 -34.87
N VAL A 12 18.03 4.43 -34.78
CA VAL A 12 18.31 5.08 -33.49
C VAL A 12 17.02 5.24 -32.67
N LEU A 13 15.94 5.69 -33.29
CA LEU A 13 14.65 5.83 -32.63
C LEU A 13 14.10 4.48 -32.16
N ALA A 14 14.22 3.44 -32.98
CA ALA A 14 13.81 2.08 -32.62
C ALA A 14 14.60 1.55 -31.41
N LEU A 15 15.92 1.71 -31.39
CA LEU A 15 16.75 1.30 -30.25
C LEU A 15 16.42 2.10 -28.99
N ALA A 16 16.16 3.41 -29.10
CA ALA A 16 15.74 4.24 -27.98
C ALA A 16 14.39 3.79 -27.41
N ALA A 17 13.41 3.47 -28.27
CA ALA A 17 12.12 2.95 -27.85
C ALA A 17 12.25 1.57 -27.16
N ILE A 18 13.09 0.67 -27.69
CA ILE A 18 13.37 -0.64 -27.07
C ILE A 18 13.98 -0.43 -25.68
N ALA A 19 14.99 0.43 -25.54
CA ALA A 19 15.63 0.71 -24.27
C ALA A 19 14.64 1.30 -23.25
N LEU A 20 13.77 2.21 -23.69
CA LEU A 20 12.71 2.79 -22.86
C LEU A 20 11.73 1.73 -22.38
N PHE A 21 11.19 0.90 -23.27
CA PHE A 21 10.23 -0.14 -22.89
C PHE A 21 10.85 -1.23 -22.01
N ALA A 22 12.10 -1.64 -22.28
CA ALA A 22 12.82 -2.56 -21.41
C ALA A 22 13.05 -1.95 -20.02
N SER A 23 13.34 -0.65 -19.93
CA SER A 23 13.47 0.05 -18.65
C SER A 23 12.15 0.11 -17.89
N LEU A 24 11.05 0.42 -18.56
CA LEU A 24 9.71 0.43 -17.97
C LEU A 24 9.27 -0.97 -17.52
N GLY A 25 9.56 -2.01 -18.31
CA GLY A 25 9.27 -3.40 -17.94
C GLY A 25 10.03 -3.83 -16.67
N ARG A 26 11.31 -3.46 -16.55
CA ARG A 26 12.09 -3.69 -15.32
C ARG A 26 11.50 -2.93 -14.13
N TRP A 27 11.06 -1.69 -14.33
CA TRP A 27 10.42 -0.91 -13.27
C TRP A 27 9.10 -1.55 -12.81
N GLN A 28 8.27 -2.03 -13.75
CA GLN A 28 7.04 -2.75 -13.43
C GLN A 28 7.32 -4.05 -12.65
N LEU A 29 8.34 -4.81 -13.04
CA LEU A 29 8.74 -6.02 -12.31
C LEU A 29 9.22 -5.70 -10.89
N GLY A 30 10.05 -4.66 -10.72
CA GLY A 30 10.49 -4.23 -9.40
C GLY A 30 9.33 -3.77 -8.50
N ARG A 31 8.29 -3.14 -9.06
CA ARG A 31 7.06 -2.80 -8.32
C ARG A 31 6.27 -4.03 -7.89
N MET A 32 6.26 -5.09 -8.69
CA MET A 32 5.67 -6.37 -8.31
C MET A 32 6.41 -6.98 -7.13
N GLU A 33 7.75 -7.03 -7.18
CA GLU A 33 8.58 -7.58 -6.09
C GLU A 33 8.37 -6.82 -4.77
N GLN A 34 8.31 -5.49 -4.82
CA GLN A 34 8.00 -4.67 -3.63
C GLN A 34 6.64 -5.03 -3.03
N LYS A 35 5.63 -5.21 -3.89
CA LYS A 35 4.28 -5.60 -3.45
C LYS A 35 4.29 -7.01 -2.86
N GLN A 36 5.02 -7.94 -3.47
CA GLN A 36 5.15 -9.31 -2.95
C GLN A 36 5.81 -9.32 -1.58
N ALA A 37 6.92 -8.61 -1.40
CA ALA A 37 7.61 -8.53 -0.12
C ALA A 37 6.73 -7.94 1.00
N MET A 38 5.88 -6.97 0.67
CA MET A 38 4.87 -6.43 1.58
C MET A 38 3.83 -7.48 1.98
N LEU A 39 3.28 -8.23 1.01
CA LEU A 39 2.32 -9.29 1.26
C LEU A 39 2.92 -10.43 2.10
N ASP A 40 4.16 -10.83 1.80
CA ASP A 40 4.90 -11.83 2.57
C ASP A 40 5.13 -11.36 4.01
N GLY A 41 5.31 -10.05 4.22
CA GLY A 41 5.37 -9.43 5.55
C GLY A 41 4.07 -9.60 6.32
N VAL A 42 2.94 -9.25 5.68
CA VAL A 42 1.61 -9.43 6.27
C VAL A 42 1.34 -10.90 6.59
N GLU A 43 1.65 -11.82 5.68
CA GLU A 43 1.45 -13.26 5.88
C GLU A 43 2.24 -13.76 7.10
N ARG A 44 3.51 -13.35 7.24
CA ARG A 44 4.33 -13.68 8.42
C ARG A 44 3.70 -13.16 9.72
N THR A 45 3.21 -11.92 9.73
CA THR A 45 2.52 -11.35 10.90
C THR A 45 1.25 -12.13 11.25
N LEU A 46 0.44 -12.48 10.25
CA LEU A 46 -0.80 -13.24 10.42
C LEU A 46 -0.55 -14.69 10.86
N ALA A 47 0.57 -15.29 10.46
CA ALA A 47 0.98 -16.63 10.90
C ALA A 47 1.49 -16.62 12.34
N ALA A 48 2.31 -15.63 12.70
CA ALA A 48 2.88 -15.52 14.05
C ALA A 48 1.83 -15.11 15.10
N ARG A 49 0.88 -14.22 14.74
CA ARG A 49 -0.17 -13.69 15.63
C ARG A 49 0.37 -13.16 16.96
N HIS A 50 1.58 -12.61 16.93
CA HIS A 50 2.22 -12.08 18.12
C HIS A 50 1.60 -10.72 18.47
N ALA A 51 0.77 -10.72 19.52
CA ALA A 51 0.06 -9.53 19.98
C ALA A 51 1.01 -8.47 20.53
N LEU A 52 1.11 -7.35 19.80
CA LEU A 52 1.75 -6.13 20.26
C LEU A 52 0.71 -5.19 20.88
N PRO A 53 1.10 -4.40 21.90
CA PRO A 53 0.20 -3.41 22.49
C PRO A 53 -0.16 -2.34 21.46
N LEU A 54 -1.37 -1.80 21.54
CA LEU A 54 -1.86 -0.73 20.65
C LEU A 54 -0.97 0.53 20.67
N SER A 55 -0.25 0.79 21.77
CA SER A 55 0.73 1.86 21.87
C SER A 55 1.90 1.74 20.90
N ALA A 56 2.22 0.52 20.43
CA ALA A 56 3.28 0.28 19.46
C ALA A 56 2.97 0.85 18.05
N ALA A 57 1.70 1.13 17.75
CA ALA A 57 1.31 1.75 16.49
C ALA A 57 1.81 3.19 16.34
N GLY A 58 2.16 3.85 17.45
CA GLY A 58 2.75 5.19 17.45
C GLY A 58 4.26 5.23 17.18
N ASP A 59 4.93 4.09 17.06
CA ASP A 59 6.38 4.02 16.84
C ASP A 59 6.73 4.37 15.38
N PRO A 60 7.49 5.46 15.13
CA PRO A 60 7.90 5.86 13.78
C PRO A 60 8.72 4.79 13.05
N ALA A 61 9.47 3.96 13.79
CA ALA A 61 10.26 2.88 13.19
C ALA A 61 9.39 1.81 12.55
N ARG A 62 8.11 1.72 12.95
CA ARG A 62 7.16 0.66 12.58
C ARG A 62 6.06 1.16 11.66
N ALA A 63 6.12 2.44 11.26
CA ALA A 63 5.08 3.12 10.47
C ALA A 63 4.84 2.51 9.06
N ARG A 64 5.72 1.62 8.59
CA ARG A 64 5.61 0.94 7.30
C ARG A 64 5.35 -0.56 7.40
N ASP A 65 5.30 -1.10 8.62
CA ASP A 65 5.13 -2.52 8.88
C ASP A 65 3.67 -2.84 9.26
N PHE A 66 3.36 -4.13 9.26
CA PHE A 66 2.05 -4.66 9.64
C PHE A 66 2.18 -5.52 10.87
N ASP A 67 1.36 -5.23 11.89
CA ASP A 67 1.44 -5.86 13.19
C ASP A 67 0.14 -6.49 13.62
N TRP A 68 0.26 -7.62 14.31
CA TRP A 68 -0.84 -8.19 15.05
C TRP A 68 -0.94 -7.43 16.37
N ALA A 69 -1.86 -6.47 16.46
CA ALA A 69 -2.01 -5.62 17.63
C ALA A 69 -3.25 -6.02 18.45
N ALA A 70 -3.14 -5.95 19.77
CA ALA A 70 -4.23 -6.17 20.70
C ALA A 70 -4.16 -5.21 21.89
N GLY A 71 -5.32 -4.84 22.41
CA GLY A 71 -5.42 -4.01 23.61
C GLY A 71 -6.84 -3.50 23.81
N ASP A 72 -7.07 -2.98 25.00
CA ASP A 72 -8.36 -2.45 25.41
C ASP A 72 -8.45 -0.93 25.24
N GLY A 73 -9.67 -0.41 25.22
CA GLY A 73 -9.96 1.00 25.04
C GLY A 73 -11.43 1.24 24.76
N ALA A 74 -11.76 2.44 24.31
CA ALA A 74 -13.12 2.80 23.95
C ALA A 74 -13.15 3.59 22.64
N PHE A 75 -14.22 3.45 21.87
CA PHE A 75 -14.48 4.36 20.77
C PHE A 75 -14.82 5.74 21.31
N ALA A 76 -14.18 6.78 20.76
CA ALA A 76 -14.49 8.15 21.13
C ALA A 76 -15.94 8.49 20.78
N ASP A 77 -16.50 9.43 21.55
CA ASP A 77 -17.80 10.07 21.25
C ASP A 77 -17.62 11.07 20.10
N ALA A 78 -17.30 10.53 18.93
CA ALA A 78 -17.08 11.25 17.70
C ALA A 78 -17.79 10.49 16.56
N PRO A 79 -18.30 11.22 15.55
CA PRO A 79 -18.95 10.60 14.41
C PRO A 79 -17.98 9.68 13.65
N ALA A 80 -18.55 8.67 13.00
CA ALA A 80 -17.78 7.83 12.10
C ALA A 80 -17.29 8.63 10.89
N VAL A 81 -16.06 8.36 10.45
CA VAL A 81 -15.54 8.85 9.18
C VAL A 81 -15.94 7.87 8.10
N LEU A 82 -16.77 8.33 7.17
CA LEU A 82 -17.23 7.54 6.04
C LEU A 82 -16.38 7.88 4.82
N LEU A 83 -15.62 6.90 4.35
CA LEU A 83 -14.86 7.01 3.12
C LEU A 83 -15.71 6.44 1.98
N ASP A 84 -16.21 7.32 1.11
CA ASP A 84 -16.97 6.92 -0.06
C ASP A 84 -16.06 6.36 -1.18
N ASN A 85 -16.69 5.99 -2.30
CA ASN A 85 -16.01 5.52 -3.51
C ASN A 85 -15.06 4.34 -3.28
N GLN A 86 -15.33 3.53 -2.26
CA GLN A 86 -14.61 2.30 -2.03
C GLN A 86 -15.21 1.23 -2.93
N GLN A 87 -14.36 0.61 -3.76
CA GLN A 87 -14.77 -0.48 -4.62
C GLN A 87 -14.40 -1.80 -3.95
N ARG A 88 -15.38 -2.67 -3.72
CA ARG A 88 -15.16 -4.07 -3.34
C ARG A 88 -16.04 -4.95 -4.23
N ASP A 89 -15.45 -6.00 -4.79
CA ASP A 89 -16.10 -6.92 -5.73
C ASP A 89 -16.84 -6.24 -6.90
N GLY A 90 -16.27 -5.12 -7.39
CA GLY A 90 -16.83 -4.35 -8.50
C GLY A 90 -18.03 -3.46 -8.15
N ARG A 91 -18.42 -3.38 -6.87
CA ARG A 91 -19.52 -2.52 -6.42
C ARG A 91 -18.97 -1.33 -5.63
N PRO A 92 -19.44 -0.11 -5.89
CA PRO A 92 -19.09 1.05 -5.07
C PRO A 92 -19.82 0.99 -3.72
N GLY A 93 -19.18 1.53 -2.68
CA GLY A 93 -19.84 1.86 -1.43
C GLY A 93 -18.91 2.59 -0.47
N VAL A 94 -19.15 2.41 0.83
CA VAL A 94 -18.58 3.26 1.89
C VAL A 94 -17.80 2.40 2.87
N ARG A 95 -16.57 2.80 3.22
CA ARG A 95 -15.83 2.18 4.32
C ARG A 95 -15.94 3.05 5.57
N ALA A 96 -16.39 2.46 6.67
CA ALA A 96 -16.64 3.17 7.91
C ALA A 96 -15.43 3.07 8.86
N TYR A 97 -15.07 4.20 9.44
CA TYR A 97 -14.01 4.29 10.44
C TYR A 97 -14.50 4.97 11.70
N ARG A 98 -13.97 4.55 12.85
CA ARG A 98 -14.16 5.27 14.12
C ARG A 98 -12.85 5.51 14.83
N LEU A 99 -12.79 6.64 15.52
CA LEU A 99 -11.69 6.96 16.41
C LEU A 99 -11.77 6.07 17.65
N PHE A 100 -10.72 5.29 17.88
CA PHE A 100 -10.54 4.44 19.04
C PHE A 100 -9.49 5.04 19.95
N ALA A 101 -9.84 5.28 21.21
CA ALA A 101 -8.94 5.71 22.26
C ALA A 101 -8.47 4.47 23.03
N PRO A 102 -7.25 3.96 22.78
CA PRO A 102 -6.72 2.84 23.53
C PRO A 102 -6.49 3.26 24.99
N ALA A 103 -6.52 2.31 25.91
CA ALA A 103 -6.18 2.54 27.32
C ALA A 103 -4.74 3.08 27.48
N GLN A 104 -3.85 2.75 26.53
CA GLN A 104 -2.47 3.22 26.47
C GLN A 104 -2.07 3.51 25.02
N GLY A 105 -1.48 4.68 24.77
CA GLY A 105 -0.98 5.08 23.45
C GLY A 105 -1.78 6.21 22.80
N ALA A 106 -1.43 6.52 21.55
CA ALA A 106 -2.13 7.53 20.77
C ALA A 106 -3.48 7.00 20.24
N PRO A 107 -4.48 7.88 20.02
CA PRO A 107 -5.72 7.50 19.36
C PRO A 107 -5.49 6.88 17.98
N LEU A 108 -6.26 5.85 17.66
CA LEU A 108 -6.16 5.06 16.44
C LEU A 108 -7.43 5.18 15.61
N LEU A 109 -7.31 5.17 14.29
CA LEU A 109 -8.46 5.05 13.40
C LEU A 109 -8.71 3.57 13.10
N VAL A 110 -9.82 3.03 13.58
CA VAL A 110 -10.18 1.62 13.38
C VAL A 110 -11.19 1.51 12.25
N GLU A 111 -10.90 0.63 11.31
CA GLU A 111 -11.79 0.26 10.21
C GLU A 111 -12.87 -0.71 10.70
N LEU A 112 -14.13 -0.42 10.44
CA LEU A 112 -15.29 -1.19 10.92
C LEU A 112 -15.93 -2.07 9.85
N GLY A 113 -15.54 -1.92 8.59
CA GLY A 113 -16.10 -2.63 7.45
C GLY A 113 -16.60 -1.73 6.34
N TRP A 114 -17.23 -2.40 5.36
CA TRP A 114 -17.95 -1.84 4.22
C TRP A 114 -19.45 -2.00 4.43
#